data_AF-A0A2Z6PVE5-F1
#
_entry.id   AF-A0A2Z6PVE5-F1
#
_cell.length_a   1.000
_cell.length_b   1.000
_cell.length_c   1.000
_cell.angle_alpha   90.00
_cell.angle_beta   90.00
_cell.angle_gamma   90.00
#
_symmetry.space_group_name_H-M   'P 1'
#
loop_
_entity.id
_entity.type
_entity.pdbx_description
1 polymer ?
#
loop_
_entity_poly.entity_id
_entity_poly.type
_entity_poly.pdbx_seq_one_letter_code
_entity_poly.pdbx_strand_id
1 'polypeptide(L)'
;MTAMDLTKPEVENHLTNLKPHVIFYDFTHWIPSITKPLGIKALHYSIISSVTLGYTLAADRYSKGRGVVYGGWVQQQLILEHPSVGCFITHCGSGSLSEALVNKCQLVLLPNVGDQILNARMMGNNLKVGVEVEKGEDGLYTKESVCKAVSIVMDDENEISKNVKANHAKIREMLLDKDLESSYIDNFCKKLQEIIKN
;
A
#
# COMPACT_ATOMS: atom_id res chain seq x y z
N MET A 1 -2.41 21.90 -13.15
CA MET A 1 -3.62 22.34 -12.45
C MET A 1 -4.53 21.12 -12.32
N THR A 2 -4.67 20.62 -11.09
CA THR A 2 -5.49 19.46 -10.74
C THR A 2 -6.89 19.91 -10.31
N ALA A 3 -7.85 19.00 -10.24
CA ALA A 3 -9.17 19.30 -9.67
C ALA A 3 -9.06 19.89 -8.25
N MET A 4 -8.04 19.46 -7.49
CA MET A 4 -7.77 19.99 -6.15
C MET A 4 -7.16 21.40 -6.18
N ASP A 5 -6.46 21.82 -7.23
CA ASP A 5 -5.99 23.21 -7.33
C ASP A 5 -7.14 24.19 -7.59
N LEU A 6 -8.21 23.71 -8.23
CA LEU A 6 -9.38 24.52 -8.56
C LEU A 6 -10.30 24.79 -7.36
N THR A 7 -10.17 24.05 -6.25
CA THR A 7 -11.00 24.24 -5.04
C THR A 7 -10.45 25.30 -4.08
N LYS A 8 -9.28 25.87 -4.40
CA LYS A 8 -8.61 26.88 -3.56
C LYS A 8 -9.53 28.06 -3.20
N PRO A 9 -10.27 28.69 -4.13
CA PRO A 9 -11.10 29.86 -3.81
C PRO A 9 -12.24 29.53 -2.84
N GLU A 10 -12.90 28.37 -3.02
CA GLU A 10 -13.99 27.94 -2.15
C GLU A 10 -13.48 27.60 -0.76
N VAL A 11 -12.35 26.90 -0.66
CA VAL A 11 -11.73 26.55 0.62
C VAL A 11 -11.27 27.81 1.35
N GLU A 12 -10.66 28.78 0.67
CA GLU A 12 -10.28 30.06 1.27
C GLU A 12 -11.49 30.81 1.85
N ASN A 13 -12.59 30.88 1.08
CA ASN A 13 -13.83 31.51 1.55
C ASN A 13 -14.41 30.81 2.80
N HIS A 14 -14.40 29.47 2.84
CA HIS A 14 -14.82 28.73 4.02
C HIS A 14 -13.93 29.01 5.24
N LEU A 15 -12.61 29.12 5.05
CA LEU A 15 -11.67 29.38 6.14
C LEU A 15 -11.75 30.81 6.67
N THR A 16 -12.03 31.80 5.84
CA THR A 16 -12.29 33.17 6.27
C THR A 16 -13.51 33.26 7.18
N ASN A 17 -14.55 32.48 6.88
CA ASN A 17 -15.79 32.45 7.65
C ASN A 17 -15.67 31.64 8.95
N LEU A 18 -15.06 30.45 8.89
CA LEU A 18 -14.99 29.52 10.02
C LEU A 18 -13.87 29.81 11.01
N LYS A 19 -12.76 30.42 10.56
CA LYS A 19 -11.57 30.80 11.37
C LYS A 19 -11.07 29.71 12.34
N PRO A 20 -10.79 28.48 11.88
CA PRO A 20 -10.21 27.45 12.73
C PRO A 20 -8.79 27.81 13.21
N HIS A 21 -8.35 27.27 14.35
CA HIS A 21 -7.01 27.55 14.89
C HIS A 21 -5.89 26.76 14.20
N VAL A 22 -6.19 25.54 13.71
CA VAL A 22 -5.24 24.65 13.02
C VAL A 22 -5.94 23.92 11.88
N ILE A 23 -5.21 23.70 10.80
CA ILE A 23 -5.60 22.83 9.69
C ILE A 23 -4.51 21.79 9.49
N PHE A 24 -4.92 20.53 9.42
CA PHE A 24 -4.07 19.38 9.18
C PHE A 24 -4.30 18.90 7.75
N TYR A 25 -3.23 18.70 6.97
CA TYR A 25 -3.36 18.35 5.55
C TYR A 25 -2.19 17.50 5.05
N ASP A 26 -2.44 16.65 4.06
CA ASP A 26 -1.51 15.63 3.56
C ASP A 26 -1.11 15.86 2.09
N PHE A 27 -2.04 16.27 1.22
CA PHE A 27 -1.79 16.54 -0.19
C PHE A 27 -2.47 17.82 -0.62
N THR A 28 -1.69 18.90 -0.72
CA THR A 28 -1.99 20.13 -1.50
C THR A 28 -0.97 21.20 -1.16
N HIS A 29 -0.36 21.79 -2.18
CA HIS A 29 0.70 22.78 -1.98
C HIS A 29 0.16 24.18 -1.62
N TRP A 30 -1.12 24.47 -1.90
CA TRP A 30 -1.68 25.82 -1.78
C TRP A 30 -2.34 26.14 -0.43
N ILE A 31 -2.58 25.16 0.45
CA ILE A 31 -3.19 25.38 1.78
C ILE A 31 -2.42 26.40 2.64
N PRO A 32 -1.08 26.32 2.77
CA PRO A 32 -0.33 27.34 3.53
C PRO A 32 -0.50 28.77 3.00
N SER A 33 -0.74 28.93 1.70
CA SER A 33 -0.87 30.24 1.07
C SER A 33 -2.16 30.96 1.46
N ILE A 34 -3.24 30.22 1.74
CA ILE A 34 -4.54 30.78 2.13
C ILE A 34 -4.74 30.83 3.65
N THR A 35 -4.06 29.96 4.42
CA THR A 35 -4.17 29.97 5.89
C THR A 35 -3.29 31.03 6.53
N LYS A 36 -2.13 31.34 5.93
CA LYS A 36 -1.15 32.28 6.47
C LYS A 36 -1.71 33.70 6.64
N PRO A 37 -2.40 34.31 5.66
CA PRO A 37 -3.01 35.63 5.85
C PRO A 37 -4.12 35.64 6.92
N LEU A 38 -4.75 34.49 7.17
CA LEU A 38 -5.85 34.34 8.13
C LEU A 38 -5.37 34.01 9.56
N GLY A 39 -4.07 33.88 9.78
CA GLY A 39 -3.50 33.51 11.10
C GLY A 39 -3.75 32.05 11.50
N ILE A 40 -4.16 31.20 10.55
CA ILE A 40 -4.48 29.79 10.78
C ILE A 40 -3.21 28.95 10.62
N LYS A 41 -2.90 28.10 11.59
CA LYS A 41 -1.72 27.21 11.52
C LYS A 41 -2.00 26.04 10.58
N ALA A 42 -1.16 25.83 9.58
CA ALA A 42 -1.27 24.69 8.67
C ALA A 42 -0.14 23.69 8.97
N LEU A 43 -0.51 22.43 9.24
CA LEU A 43 0.43 21.34 9.50
C LEU A 43 0.35 20.32 8.36
N HIS A 44 1.44 20.25 7.60
CA HIS A 44 1.62 19.27 6.54
C HIS A 44 2.13 17.95 7.12
N TYR A 45 1.46 16.85 6.81
CA TYR A 45 1.88 15.53 7.25
C TYR A 45 2.04 14.60 6.04
N SER A 46 3.29 14.24 5.75
CA SER A 46 3.65 13.27 4.71
C SER A 46 4.28 12.05 5.34
N ILE A 47 3.74 10.87 5.02
CA ILE A 47 4.17 9.58 5.57
C ILE A 47 5.20 8.85 4.65
N ILE A 48 5.73 9.53 3.61
CA ILE A 48 6.69 8.98 2.62
C ILE A 48 7.97 9.84 2.57
N SER A 49 9.15 9.22 2.36
CA SER A 49 10.44 9.94 2.27
C SER A 49 10.51 10.90 1.07
N SER A 50 11.22 12.03 1.25
CA SER A 50 11.37 13.09 0.24
C SER A 50 12.15 12.65 -1.01
N VAL A 51 13.08 11.70 -0.87
CA VAL A 51 13.81 11.11 -2.00
C VAL A 51 12.90 10.16 -2.80
N THR A 52 12.03 9.40 -2.11
CA THR A 52 11.04 8.53 -2.75
C THR A 52 10.01 9.34 -3.53
N LEU A 53 9.58 10.48 -2.98
CA LEU A 53 8.65 11.38 -3.66
C LEU A 53 9.27 11.97 -4.94
N GLY A 54 10.53 12.41 -4.88
CA GLY A 54 11.25 13.00 -6.03
C GLY A 54 11.62 12.00 -7.13
N TYR A 55 11.96 10.76 -6.77
CA TYR A 55 12.28 9.70 -7.75
C TYR A 55 11.01 9.14 -8.42
N THR A 56 9.91 9.01 -7.68
CA THR A 56 8.66 8.40 -8.16
C THR A 56 7.75 9.42 -8.89
N LEU A 57 7.77 10.70 -8.52
CA LEU A 57 6.84 11.73 -9.02
C LEU A 57 7.49 12.80 -9.90
N ALA A 58 8.55 12.48 -10.64
CA ALA A 58 8.92 13.30 -11.80
C ALA A 58 7.76 13.25 -12.83
N ALA A 59 6.82 14.18 -12.68
CA ALA A 59 5.55 14.24 -13.39
C ALA A 59 5.70 14.27 -14.92
N ASP A 60 6.86 14.72 -15.43
CA ASP A 60 7.13 14.76 -16.87
C ASP A 60 7.28 13.38 -17.51
N ARG A 61 7.27 12.27 -16.76
CA ARG A 61 7.45 10.91 -17.32
C ARG A 61 6.18 10.06 -17.48
N TYR A 62 5.02 10.40 -16.89
CA TYR A 62 3.86 9.48 -16.91
C TYR A 62 2.48 10.16 -16.98
N SER A 63 1.92 10.28 -18.20
CA SER A 63 0.75 9.49 -18.66
C SER A 63 0.25 9.99 -20.03
N LYS A 64 0.31 9.11 -21.04
CA LYS A 64 -0.52 9.18 -22.26
C LYS A 64 -1.29 7.85 -22.34
N GLY A 65 -2.51 7.76 -21.79
CA GLY A 65 -3.30 6.52 -21.83
C GLY A 65 -4.27 6.28 -20.64
N ARG A 66 -4.61 5.01 -20.38
CA ARG A 66 -5.62 4.52 -19.39
C ARG A 66 -5.15 4.45 -17.93
N GLY A 67 -4.02 5.07 -17.57
CA GLY A 67 -3.44 4.98 -16.23
C GLY A 67 -3.76 6.20 -15.37
N VAL A 68 -3.98 5.99 -14.07
CA VAL A 68 -4.10 7.07 -13.07
C VAL A 68 -2.85 7.06 -12.21
N VAL A 69 -2.17 8.21 -12.11
CA VAL A 69 -1.04 8.42 -11.21
C VAL A 69 -1.51 9.34 -10.07
N TYR A 70 -1.35 8.89 -8.84
CA TYR A 70 -1.70 9.67 -7.65
C TYR A 70 -0.45 9.87 -6.79
N GLY A 71 -0.15 11.11 -6.45
CA GLY A 71 1.07 11.51 -5.75
C GLY A 71 0.99 11.45 -4.22
N GLY A 72 -0.10 10.90 -3.66
CA GLY A 72 -0.32 10.88 -2.23
C GLY A 72 -0.83 9.56 -1.64
N TRP A 73 -1.39 9.62 -0.44
CA TRP A 73 -1.92 8.48 0.30
C TRP A 73 -3.28 8.04 -0.22
N VAL A 74 -3.42 6.74 -0.39
CA VAL A 74 -4.66 6.08 -0.79
C VAL A 74 -5.17 5.20 0.33
N GLN A 75 -6.48 4.98 0.36
CA GLN A 75 -7.11 3.96 1.21
C GLN A 75 -6.83 2.57 0.62
N GLN A 76 -5.57 2.12 0.75
CA GLN A 76 -5.06 0.92 0.06
C GLN A 76 -5.94 -0.30 0.31
N GLN A 77 -6.34 -0.54 1.56
CA GLN A 77 -7.21 -1.66 1.92
C GLN A 77 -8.51 -1.69 1.09
N LEU A 78 -9.19 -0.55 0.91
CA LEU A 78 -10.42 -0.46 0.12
C LEU A 78 -10.15 -0.70 -1.37
N ILE A 79 -9.00 -0.26 -1.87
CA ILE A 79 -8.59 -0.52 -3.26
C ILE A 79 -8.36 -2.02 -3.46
N LEU A 80 -7.60 -2.66 -2.58
CA LEU A 80 -7.27 -4.09 -2.68
C LEU A 80 -8.51 -5.00 -2.56
N GLU A 81 -9.55 -4.56 -1.86
CA GLU A 81 -10.83 -5.27 -1.77
C GLU A 81 -11.65 -5.19 -3.06
N HIS A 82 -11.42 -4.17 -3.89
CA HIS A 82 -12.26 -3.94 -5.06
C HIS A 82 -12.10 -5.06 -6.10
N PRO A 83 -13.20 -5.67 -6.60
CA PRO A 83 -13.14 -6.82 -7.52
C PRO A 83 -12.38 -6.57 -8.83
N SER A 84 -12.25 -5.31 -9.25
CA SER A 84 -11.50 -4.95 -10.46
C SER A 84 -9.98 -4.93 -10.28
N VAL A 85 -9.46 -5.04 -9.06
CA VAL A 85 -8.01 -5.08 -8.81
C VAL A 85 -7.50 -6.50 -9.04
N GLY A 86 -6.90 -6.71 -10.22
CA GLY A 86 -6.37 -8.01 -10.62
C GLY A 86 -5.05 -8.38 -9.93
N CYS A 87 -4.12 -7.43 -9.80
CA CYS A 87 -2.84 -7.66 -9.11
C CYS A 87 -2.37 -6.42 -8.35
N PHE A 88 -1.54 -6.67 -7.33
CA PHE A 88 -0.88 -5.69 -6.50
C PHE A 88 0.63 -5.89 -6.58
N ILE A 89 1.33 -4.92 -7.15
CA ILE A 89 2.79 -4.85 -7.15
C ILE A 89 3.22 -4.13 -5.87
N THR A 90 3.86 -4.86 -4.96
CA THR A 90 4.13 -4.40 -3.60
C THR A 90 5.62 -4.43 -3.28
N HIS A 91 6.04 -3.49 -2.43
CA HIS A 91 7.38 -3.45 -1.86
C HIS A 91 7.57 -4.45 -0.70
N CYS A 92 6.56 -5.27 -0.39
CA CYS A 92 6.62 -6.33 0.63
C CYS A 92 6.74 -5.84 2.08
N GLY A 93 6.24 -4.65 2.38
CA GLY A 93 6.05 -4.20 3.77
C GLY A 93 4.96 -5.02 4.46
N SER A 94 5.18 -5.40 5.72
CA SER A 94 4.32 -6.35 6.46
C SER A 94 2.85 -5.92 6.50
N GLY A 95 2.55 -4.63 6.73
CA GLY A 95 1.17 -4.13 6.73
C GLY A 95 0.47 -4.29 5.39
N SER A 96 1.14 -3.92 4.29
CA SER A 96 0.59 -4.08 2.94
C SER A 96 0.42 -5.55 2.56
N LEU A 97 1.31 -6.43 3.03
CA LEU A 97 1.16 -7.87 2.83
C LEU A 97 -0.04 -8.42 3.58
N SER A 98 -0.24 -8.05 4.85
CA SER A 98 -1.42 -8.46 5.62
C SER A 98 -2.71 -8.02 4.94
N GLU A 99 -2.80 -6.76 4.50
CA GLU A 99 -3.95 -6.24 3.74
C GLU A 99 -4.18 -7.01 2.43
N ALA A 100 -3.12 -7.36 1.72
CA ALA A 100 -3.24 -8.08 0.46
C ALA A 100 -3.62 -9.56 0.66
N LEU A 101 -3.12 -10.21 1.72
CA LEU A 101 -3.40 -11.60 2.04
C LEU A 101 -4.87 -11.85 2.38
N VAL A 102 -5.56 -10.88 3.00
CA VAL A 102 -7.01 -10.99 3.27
C VAL A 102 -7.89 -10.64 2.07
N ASN A 103 -7.29 -10.14 0.98
CA ASN A 103 -7.94 -9.77 -0.27
C ASN A 103 -7.64 -10.76 -1.41
N LYS A 104 -8.25 -10.54 -2.59
CA LYS A 104 -8.23 -11.51 -3.71
C LYS A 104 -7.26 -11.14 -4.85
N CYS A 105 -6.66 -9.95 -4.82
CA CYS A 105 -5.72 -9.52 -5.84
C CYS A 105 -4.44 -10.37 -5.81
N GLN A 106 -3.84 -10.61 -6.97
CA GLN A 106 -2.62 -11.40 -7.09
C GLN A 106 -1.38 -10.60 -6.71
N LEU A 107 -0.37 -11.24 -6.10
CA LEU A 107 0.78 -10.54 -5.53
C LEU A 107 2.01 -10.60 -6.44
N VAL A 108 2.54 -9.43 -6.79
CA VAL A 108 3.87 -9.29 -7.40
C VAL A 108 4.80 -8.65 -6.37
N LEU A 109 5.82 -9.39 -5.97
CA LEU A 109 6.69 -9.06 -4.84
C LEU A 109 7.95 -8.38 -5.36
N LEU A 110 8.06 -7.07 -5.11
CA LEU A 110 9.15 -6.22 -5.57
C LEU A 110 9.83 -5.52 -4.38
N PRO A 111 10.51 -6.27 -3.49
CA PRO A 111 11.09 -5.71 -2.26
C PRO A 111 12.20 -4.69 -2.54
N ASN A 112 12.26 -3.64 -1.73
CA ASN A 112 13.28 -2.61 -1.90
C ASN A 112 14.40 -2.73 -0.87
N VAL A 113 14.06 -2.76 0.43
CA VAL A 113 15.04 -2.63 1.51
C VAL A 113 14.70 -3.47 2.74
N GLY A 114 15.73 -3.87 3.49
CA GLY A 114 15.58 -4.41 4.83
C GLY A 114 14.77 -5.71 4.90
N ASP A 115 13.82 -5.74 5.84
CA ASP A 115 12.92 -6.86 6.12
C ASP A 115 12.02 -7.23 4.94
N GLN A 116 11.76 -6.30 4.03
CA GLN A 116 10.97 -6.52 2.81
C GLN A 116 11.52 -7.68 1.96
N ILE A 117 12.85 -7.85 1.92
CA ILE A 117 13.50 -8.91 1.15
C ILE A 117 13.17 -10.28 1.77
N LEU A 118 13.20 -10.37 3.10
CA LEU A 118 12.83 -11.59 3.82
C LEU A 118 11.34 -11.89 3.67
N ASN A 119 10.50 -10.85 3.76
CA ASN A 119 9.07 -10.96 3.52
C ASN A 119 8.78 -11.46 2.10
N ALA A 120 9.46 -10.91 1.08
CA ALA A 120 9.30 -11.36 -0.31
C ALA A 120 9.64 -12.83 -0.48
N ARG A 121 10.76 -13.30 0.10
CA ARG A 121 11.13 -14.72 0.04
C ARG A 121 10.14 -15.61 0.79
N MET A 122 9.66 -15.17 1.95
CA MET A 122 8.64 -15.89 2.69
C MET A 122 7.35 -16.03 1.87
N MET A 123 6.90 -14.95 1.23
CA MET A 123 5.67 -14.93 0.44
C MET A 123 5.82 -15.67 -0.90
N GLY A 124 6.95 -15.49 -1.60
CA GLY A 124 7.18 -16.04 -2.93
C GLY A 124 7.69 -17.48 -2.95
N ASN A 125 8.60 -17.85 -2.04
CA ASN A 125 9.25 -19.16 -2.06
C ASN A 125 8.64 -20.15 -1.08
N ASN A 126 8.33 -19.70 0.15
CA ASN A 126 7.86 -20.58 1.22
C ASN A 126 6.34 -20.77 1.15
N LEU A 127 5.59 -19.67 1.28
CA LEU A 127 4.12 -19.70 1.23
C LEU A 127 3.59 -19.81 -0.21
N LYS A 128 4.39 -19.34 -1.18
CA LYS A 128 4.04 -19.33 -2.60
C LYS A 128 2.66 -18.70 -2.83
N VAL A 129 2.46 -17.48 -2.34
CA VAL A 129 1.22 -16.69 -2.47
C VAL A 129 1.35 -15.55 -3.48
N GLY A 130 2.54 -15.41 -4.08
CA GLY A 130 2.87 -14.37 -5.06
C GLY A 130 4.12 -14.72 -5.83
N VAL A 131 4.46 -13.89 -6.82
CA VAL A 131 5.67 -14.05 -7.64
C VAL A 131 6.66 -12.96 -7.29
N GLU A 132 7.85 -13.35 -6.82
CA GLU A 132 8.96 -12.43 -6.61
C GLU A 132 9.60 -12.04 -7.93
N VAL A 133 9.82 -10.73 -8.11
CA VAL A 133 10.47 -10.22 -9.30
C VAL A 133 11.96 -10.57 -9.26
N GLU A 134 12.46 -11.15 -10.35
CA GLU A 134 13.88 -11.48 -10.49
C GLU A 134 14.73 -10.21 -10.64
N LYS A 135 15.84 -10.17 -9.91
CA LYS A 135 16.90 -9.17 -10.11
C LYS A 135 17.91 -9.68 -11.14
N GLY A 136 18.45 -8.78 -11.94
CA GLY A 136 19.59 -9.06 -12.82
C GLY A 136 20.86 -9.34 -12.04
N GLU A 137 21.93 -9.69 -12.75
CA GLU A 137 23.25 -9.97 -12.17
C GLU A 137 23.84 -8.73 -11.44
N ASP A 138 23.43 -7.53 -11.85
CA ASP A 138 23.78 -6.25 -11.23
C ASP A 138 22.95 -5.93 -9.97
N GLY A 139 22.02 -6.82 -9.59
CA GLY A 139 21.12 -6.64 -8.44
C GLY A 139 19.97 -5.66 -8.69
N LEU A 140 19.76 -5.20 -9.93
CA LEU A 140 18.69 -4.28 -10.30
C LEU A 140 17.48 -5.01 -10.89
N TYR A 141 16.31 -4.41 -10.76
CA TYR A 141 15.11 -4.85 -11.46
C TYR A 141 15.12 -4.36 -12.90
N THR A 142 14.72 -5.23 -13.83
CA THR A 142 14.56 -4.87 -15.23
C THR A 142 13.09 -4.71 -15.57
N LYS A 143 12.80 -3.97 -16.64
CA LYS A 143 11.43 -3.86 -17.17
C LYS A 143 10.89 -5.25 -17.50
N GLU A 144 11.73 -6.08 -18.09
CA GLU A 144 11.42 -7.42 -18.54
C GLU A 144 11.05 -8.33 -17.36
N SER A 145 11.79 -8.26 -16.25
CA SER A 145 11.51 -9.09 -15.07
C SER A 145 10.21 -8.69 -14.38
N VAL A 146 9.92 -7.38 -14.28
CA VAL A 146 8.65 -6.89 -13.75
C VAL A 146 7.48 -7.31 -14.65
N CYS A 147 7.58 -7.10 -15.96
CA CYS A 147 6.54 -7.50 -16.91
C CYS A 147 6.29 -9.01 -16.88
N LYS A 148 7.35 -9.82 -16.81
CA LYS A 148 7.25 -11.28 -16.69
C LYS A 148 6.46 -11.70 -15.45
N ALA A 149 6.79 -11.13 -14.28
CA ALA A 149 6.09 -11.46 -13.04
C ALA A 149 4.60 -11.08 -13.09
N VAL A 150 4.27 -9.88 -13.61
CA VAL A 150 2.88 -9.44 -13.81
C VAL A 150 2.13 -10.37 -14.77
N SER A 151 2.74 -10.69 -15.91
CA SER A 151 2.12 -11.60 -16.89
C SER A 151 1.85 -12.97 -16.29
N ILE A 152 2.78 -13.52 -15.50
CA ILE A 152 2.60 -14.82 -14.82
C ILE A 152 1.39 -14.77 -13.89
N VAL A 153 1.30 -13.80 -12.97
CA VAL A 153 0.22 -13.79 -11.96
C VAL A 153 -1.16 -13.50 -12.57
N MET A 154 -1.20 -12.83 -13.72
CA MET A 154 -2.43 -12.49 -14.43
C MET A 154 -2.88 -13.55 -15.43
N ASP A 155 -2.03 -14.52 -15.78
CA ASP A 155 -2.35 -15.61 -16.70
C ASP A 155 -2.98 -16.78 -15.92
N ASP A 156 -4.28 -17.02 -16.10
CA ASP A 156 -5.00 -18.10 -15.42
C ASP A 156 -4.57 -19.51 -15.89
N GLU A 157 -3.96 -19.62 -17.06
CA GLU A 157 -3.48 -20.91 -17.59
C GLU A 157 -2.07 -21.25 -17.14
N ASN A 158 -1.34 -20.29 -16.59
CA ASN A 158 0.01 -20.49 -16.09
C ASN A 158 0.02 -21.31 -14.79
N GLU A 159 0.82 -22.38 -14.74
CA GLU A 159 0.89 -23.27 -13.58
C GLU A 159 1.40 -22.57 -12.30
N ILE A 160 2.30 -21.59 -12.42
CA ILE A 160 2.75 -20.78 -11.28
C ILE A 160 1.57 -19.95 -10.75
N SER A 161 0.80 -19.33 -11.65
CA SER A 161 -0.40 -18.55 -11.31
C SER A 161 -1.42 -19.38 -10.56
N LYS A 162 -1.76 -20.57 -11.07
CA LYS A 162 -2.69 -21.51 -10.42
C LYS A 162 -2.23 -21.87 -9.02
N ASN A 163 -0.93 -22.16 -8.85
CA ASN A 163 -0.35 -22.50 -7.56
C ASN A 163 -0.42 -21.33 -6.57
N VAL A 164 0.00 -20.13 -6.98
CA VAL A 164 0.00 -18.97 -6.08
C VAL A 164 -1.41 -18.54 -5.70
N LYS A 165 -2.37 -18.61 -6.62
CA LYS A 165 -3.80 -18.37 -6.36
C LYS A 165 -4.37 -19.36 -5.35
N ALA A 166 -4.07 -20.65 -5.52
CA ALA A 166 -4.55 -21.69 -4.62
C ALA A 166 -3.98 -21.54 -3.20
N ASN A 167 -2.70 -21.24 -3.06
CA ASN A 167 -2.10 -21.04 -1.74
C ASN A 167 -2.56 -19.74 -1.09
N HIS A 168 -2.66 -18.66 -1.87
CA HIS A 168 -3.20 -17.39 -1.38
C HIS A 168 -4.63 -17.58 -0.87
N ALA A 169 -5.48 -18.32 -1.58
CA ALA A 169 -6.82 -18.64 -1.11
C ALA A 169 -6.83 -19.40 0.23
N LYS A 170 -5.95 -20.40 0.40
CA LYS A 170 -5.84 -21.16 1.67
C LYS A 170 -5.37 -20.29 2.82
N ILE A 171 -4.33 -19.47 2.61
CA ILE A 171 -3.82 -18.55 3.63
C ILE A 171 -4.88 -17.51 3.97
N ARG A 172 -5.58 -16.98 2.97
CA ARG A 172 -6.70 -16.05 3.17
C ARG A 172 -7.80 -16.67 4.01
N GLU A 173 -8.22 -17.90 3.71
CA GLU A 173 -9.24 -18.62 4.49
C GLU A 173 -8.81 -18.78 5.96
N MET A 174 -7.57 -19.20 6.19
CA MET A 174 -6.99 -19.31 7.54
C MET A 174 -6.99 -17.95 8.26
N LEU A 175 -6.57 -16.87 7.61
CA LEU A 175 -6.50 -15.54 8.23
C LEU A 175 -7.88 -14.93 8.51
N LEU A 176 -8.92 -15.35 7.77
CA LEU A 176 -10.29 -14.89 7.97
C LEU A 176 -11.08 -15.76 8.95
N ASP A 177 -10.46 -16.83 9.48
CA ASP A 177 -11.04 -17.62 10.54
C ASP A 177 -11.14 -16.76 11.82
N LYS A 178 -12.37 -16.51 12.26
CA LYS A 178 -12.69 -15.68 13.43
C LYS A 178 -12.17 -16.28 14.73
N ASP A 179 -11.98 -17.59 14.77
CA ASP A 179 -11.51 -18.29 15.95
C ASP A 179 -9.98 -18.23 16.06
N LEU A 180 -9.26 -18.00 14.96
CA LEU A 180 -7.80 -17.95 14.95
C LEU A 180 -7.26 -16.84 15.85
N GLU A 181 -7.58 -15.59 15.54
CA GLU A 181 -7.09 -14.43 16.31
C GLU A 181 -7.59 -14.49 17.76
N SER A 182 -8.89 -14.77 17.93
CA SER A 182 -9.53 -14.85 19.25
C SER A 182 -8.84 -15.90 20.14
N SER A 183 -8.53 -17.09 19.60
CA SER A 183 -7.87 -18.15 20.35
C SER A 183 -6.45 -17.78 20.81
N TYR A 184 -5.67 -17.08 19.98
CA TYR A 184 -4.34 -16.60 20.35
C TYR A 184 -4.40 -15.57 21.46
N ILE A 185 -5.31 -14.60 21.35
CA ILE A 185 -5.50 -13.55 22.35
C ILE A 185 -6.01 -14.14 23.66
N ASP A 186 -6.99 -15.04 23.61
CA ASP A 186 -7.52 -15.71 24.80
C ASP A 186 -6.46 -16.54 25.52
N ASN A 187 -5.65 -17.29 24.78
CA ASN A 187 -4.56 -18.08 25.34
C ASN A 187 -3.48 -17.19 25.96
N PHE A 188 -3.12 -16.09 25.30
CA PHE A 188 -2.20 -15.10 25.84
C PHE A 188 -2.73 -14.50 27.16
N CYS A 189 -3.99 -14.08 27.18
CA CYS A 189 -4.66 -13.56 28.38
C CYS A 189 -4.67 -14.59 29.52
N LYS A 190 -4.99 -15.86 29.24
CA LYS A 190 -4.97 -16.95 30.23
C LYS A 190 -3.57 -17.12 30.85
N LYS A 191 -2.52 -17.16 30.02
CA LYS A 191 -1.13 -17.27 30.50
C LYS A 191 -0.71 -16.08 31.36
N LEU A 192 -1.11 -14.86 31.00
CA LEU A 192 -0.86 -13.68 31.83
C LEU A 192 -1.55 -13.78 33.20
N GLN A 193 -2.81 -14.27 33.22
CA GLN A 193 -3.54 -14.46 34.47
C GLN A 193 -2.91 -15.54 35.36
N GLU A 194 -2.34 -16.60 34.78
CA GLU A 194 -1.62 -17.63 35.52
C GLU A 194 -0.33 -17.09 36.16
N ILE A 195 0.40 -16.20 35.48
CA ILE A 195 1.60 -15.56 36.02
C ILE A 195 1.27 -14.69 37.24
N ILE A 196 0.15 -13.95 37.20
CA ILE A 196 -0.26 -13.05 38.29
C ILE A 196 -0.76 -13.81 39.53
N LYS A 197 -1.18 -15.07 39.38
CA LYS A 197 -1.69 -15.89 40.48
C LYS A 197 -0.61 -16.62 41.29
N ASN A 198 0.65 -16.57 40.84
CA ASN A 198 1.84 -17.04 41.58
C ASN A 198 2.54 -15.87 42.28
#